data_AF-A0A0N4VKI8-F1
#
_entry.id   AF-A0A0N4VKI8-F1
#
_cell.length_a   1.000
_cell.length_b   1.000
_cell.length_c   1.000
_cell.angle_alpha   90.00
_cell.angle_beta   90.00
_cell.angle_gamma   90.00
#
_symmetry.space_group_name_H-M   'P 1'
#
loop_
_entity.id
_entity.type
_entity.pdbx_description
1 polymer ?
#
loop_
_entity_poly.entity_id
_entity_poly.type
_entity_poly.pdbx_seq_one_letter_code
_entity_poly.pdbx_strand_id
1 'polypeptide(L)'
;MTAKERVIKKKDVNLKFLAATLPALFRGSTEVFGQLVRWLEIRDSSAVWERLSSRFFTDESNGVLYAEDVVFHVAVVAKDGKSLYQFYSFKKLLGNAIVSNRNVKRVLFYKMLLVKVFDLKEAVPLKLSACLNVGCSYEQEDDGPWCTLYTETILNLLNAWSDGVHLVHASDEQRYYVDNALLQLVKDAKLVYNFNETDFPAVFLFSV
;
A
#
# COMPACT_ATOMS: atom_id res chain seq x y z
N MET A 1 -1.58 -7.53 -41.36
CA MET A 1 -1.32 -7.79 -39.93
C MET A 1 0.14 -8.23 -39.75
N THR A 2 0.97 -7.35 -39.19
CA THR A 2 2.44 -7.51 -39.11
C THR A 2 2.86 -8.48 -38.01
N ALA A 3 4.09 -9.02 -38.07
CA ALA A 3 4.62 -9.93 -37.04
C ALA A 3 4.66 -9.27 -35.64
N LYS A 4 4.93 -7.96 -35.59
CA LYS A 4 4.90 -7.14 -34.38
C LYS A 4 3.49 -7.07 -33.77
N GLU A 5 2.46 -6.86 -34.58
CA GLU A 5 1.06 -6.88 -34.14
C GLU A 5 0.65 -8.25 -33.60
N ARG A 6 1.08 -9.34 -34.24
CA ARG A 6 0.78 -10.70 -33.74
C ARG A 6 1.46 -10.99 -32.41
N VAL A 7 2.70 -10.56 -32.22
CA VAL A 7 3.43 -10.71 -30.94
C VAL A 7 2.79 -9.86 -29.83
N ILE A 8 2.40 -8.63 -30.13
CA ILE A 8 1.70 -7.75 -29.16
C ILE A 8 0.34 -8.34 -28.79
N LYS A 9 -0.44 -8.79 -29.77
CA LYS A 9 -1.76 -9.39 -29.55
C LYS A 9 -1.68 -10.71 -28.79
N LYS A 10 -0.66 -11.54 -29.07
CA LYS A 10 -0.41 -12.80 -28.35
C LYS A 10 0.06 -12.57 -26.90
N LYS A 11 0.86 -11.53 -26.66
CA LYS A 11 1.21 -11.10 -25.30
C LYS A 11 -0.04 -10.67 -24.52
N ASP A 12 -0.94 -9.90 -25.12
CA ASP A 12 -2.18 -9.44 -24.47
C ASP A 12 -3.16 -10.60 -24.14
N VAL A 13 -3.21 -11.66 -24.96
CA VAL A 13 -4.01 -12.85 -24.66
C VAL A 13 -3.48 -13.61 -23.43
N ASN A 14 -2.15 -13.77 -23.31
CA ASN A 14 -1.54 -14.41 -22.15
C ASN A 14 -1.80 -13.61 -20.86
N LEU A 15 -1.79 -12.27 -20.96
CA LEU A 15 -2.10 -11.38 -19.85
C LEU A 15 -3.56 -11.53 -19.37
N LYS A 16 -4.51 -11.60 -20.31
CA LYS A 16 -5.93 -11.80 -20.00
C LYS A 16 -6.20 -13.17 -19.41
N PHE A 17 -5.54 -14.21 -19.91
CA PHE A 17 -5.63 -15.56 -19.35
C PHE A 17 -5.12 -15.60 -17.91
N LEU A 18 -3.92 -15.05 -17.67
CA LEU A 18 -3.36 -14.95 -16.32
C LEU A 18 -4.31 -14.18 -15.40
N ALA A 19 -4.80 -13.01 -15.82
CA ALA A 19 -5.77 -12.22 -15.04
C ALA A 19 -7.05 -13.02 -14.69
N ALA A 20 -7.58 -13.79 -15.64
CA ALA A 20 -8.79 -14.59 -15.44
C ALA A 20 -8.61 -15.78 -14.48
N THR A 21 -7.39 -16.33 -14.34
CA THR A 21 -7.11 -17.47 -13.44
C THR A 21 -6.96 -17.09 -11.97
N LEU A 22 -6.87 -15.80 -11.65
CA LEU A 22 -6.50 -15.33 -10.31
C LEU A 22 -7.58 -15.38 -9.26
N PRO A 23 -8.86 -15.08 -9.58
CA PRO A 23 -9.95 -15.34 -8.66
C PRO A 23 -9.96 -16.78 -8.17
N ALA A 24 -9.64 -17.73 -9.04
CA ALA A 24 -9.55 -19.14 -8.67
C ALA A 24 -8.33 -19.42 -7.77
N LEU A 25 -7.16 -18.86 -8.07
CA LEU A 25 -5.94 -19.01 -7.26
C LEU A 25 -6.09 -18.40 -5.86
N PHE A 26 -6.59 -17.17 -5.76
CA PHE A 26 -6.80 -16.49 -4.47
C PHE A 26 -7.84 -17.19 -3.61
N ARG A 27 -8.98 -17.60 -4.19
CA ARG A 27 -10.03 -18.34 -3.47
C ARG A 27 -9.59 -19.75 -3.08
N GLY A 28 -8.67 -20.36 -3.84
CA GLY A 28 -8.20 -21.71 -3.60
C GLY A 28 -7.22 -21.81 -2.42
N SER A 29 -6.28 -20.86 -2.28
CA SER A 29 -5.37 -20.80 -1.14
C SER A 29 -4.69 -19.43 -1.03
N THR A 30 -4.88 -18.77 0.11
CA THR A 30 -4.20 -17.50 0.44
C THR A 30 -2.69 -17.66 0.58
N GLU A 31 -2.22 -18.84 0.99
CA GLU A 31 -0.79 -19.16 1.06
C GLU A 31 -0.16 -19.24 -0.33
N VAL A 32 -0.80 -19.97 -1.25
CA VAL A 32 -0.33 -20.06 -2.65
C VAL A 32 -0.37 -18.70 -3.33
N PHE A 33 -1.41 -17.90 -3.05
CA PHE A 33 -1.47 -16.52 -3.50
C PHE A 33 -0.32 -15.68 -2.92
N GLY A 34 0.00 -15.86 -1.64
CA GLY A 34 1.13 -15.18 -1.01
C GLY A 34 2.47 -15.56 -1.64
N GLN A 35 2.66 -16.83 -1.99
CA GLN A 35 3.84 -17.28 -2.74
C GLN A 35 3.91 -16.60 -4.11
N LEU A 36 2.78 -16.42 -4.79
CA LEU A 36 2.70 -15.70 -6.07
C LEU A 36 3.04 -14.21 -5.93
N VAL A 37 2.59 -13.54 -4.86
CA VAL A 37 2.97 -12.15 -4.56
C VAL A 37 4.49 -12.05 -4.38
N ARG A 38 5.08 -12.90 -3.53
CA ARG A 38 6.55 -12.94 -3.32
C ARG A 38 7.31 -13.30 -4.59
N TRP A 39 6.75 -14.18 -5.41
CA TRP A 39 7.31 -14.57 -6.70
C TRP A 39 7.31 -13.39 -7.68
N LEU A 40 6.22 -12.63 -7.77
CA LEU A 40 6.14 -11.41 -8.57
C LEU A 40 7.11 -10.35 -8.06
N GLU A 41 7.29 -10.27 -6.74
CA GLU A 41 8.24 -9.37 -6.09
C GLU A 41 9.69 -9.63 -6.50
N ILE A 42 10.08 -10.86 -6.84
CA ILE A 42 11.46 -11.21 -7.24
C ILE A 42 11.70 -11.21 -8.76
N ARG A 43 10.68 -11.05 -9.62
CA ARG A 43 10.81 -11.14 -11.10
C ARG A 43 11.67 -10.04 -11.73
N ASP A 44 12.11 -10.15 -12.97
CA ASP A 44 12.87 -9.04 -13.56
C ASP A 44 11.98 -7.82 -13.84
N SER A 45 12.63 -6.68 -13.75
CA SER A 45 12.09 -5.39 -14.17
C SER A 45 11.62 -5.39 -15.60
N SER A 46 10.30 -5.39 -15.83
CA SER A 46 9.76 -5.11 -17.16
C SER A 46 8.38 -4.46 -17.08
N ALA A 47 8.12 -3.56 -18.03
CA ALA A 47 6.80 -2.95 -18.20
C ALA A 47 5.66 -3.96 -18.37
N VAL A 48 5.96 -5.20 -18.81
CA VAL A 48 4.97 -6.28 -18.91
C VAL A 48 4.61 -6.80 -17.53
N TRP A 49 5.61 -7.04 -16.67
CA TRP A 49 5.40 -7.53 -15.31
C TRP A 49 4.73 -6.50 -14.42
N GLU A 50 5.00 -5.21 -14.61
CA GLU A 50 4.29 -4.15 -13.88
C GLU A 50 2.84 -4.00 -14.29
N ARG A 51 2.56 -3.97 -15.61
CA ARG A 51 1.19 -3.93 -16.10
C ARG A 51 0.41 -5.16 -15.66
N LEU A 52 1.07 -6.31 -15.58
CA LEU A 52 0.55 -7.51 -14.95
C LEU A 52 0.22 -7.23 -13.50
N SER A 53 1.19 -7.01 -12.63
CA SER A 53 1.00 -6.83 -11.19
C SER A 53 -0.06 -5.76 -10.87
N SER A 54 0.00 -4.61 -11.53
CA SER A 54 -0.96 -3.54 -11.32
C SER A 54 -2.38 -3.94 -11.71
N ARG A 55 -2.61 -4.51 -12.90
CA ARG A 55 -3.96 -5.00 -13.27
C ARG A 55 -4.39 -6.16 -12.36
N PHE A 56 -3.47 -7.06 -12.09
CA PHE A 56 -3.69 -8.27 -11.32
C PHE A 56 -4.22 -7.98 -9.92
N PHE A 57 -3.69 -6.97 -9.25
CA PHE A 57 -4.10 -6.63 -7.88
C PHE A 57 -5.17 -5.55 -7.80
N THR A 58 -5.52 -4.90 -8.91
CA THR A 58 -6.47 -3.77 -8.92
C THR A 58 -7.65 -3.96 -9.87
N ASP A 59 -7.77 -5.15 -10.48
CA ASP A 59 -8.92 -5.49 -11.32
C ASP A 59 -10.18 -5.69 -10.48
N GLU A 60 -11.19 -4.89 -10.79
CA GLU A 60 -12.49 -4.87 -10.12
C GLU A 60 -13.55 -5.68 -10.89
N SER A 61 -13.17 -6.36 -11.97
CA SER A 61 -14.07 -7.18 -12.79
C SER A 61 -14.81 -8.27 -12.00
N ASN A 62 -14.22 -8.74 -10.90
CA ASN A 62 -14.80 -9.73 -9.99
C ASN A 62 -15.49 -9.11 -8.77
N GLY A 63 -15.68 -7.79 -8.77
CA GLY A 63 -16.31 -7.01 -7.71
C GLY A 63 -15.31 -6.27 -6.82
N VAL A 64 -15.75 -5.13 -6.27
CA VAL A 64 -14.92 -4.23 -5.45
C VAL A 64 -14.42 -4.91 -4.17
N LEU A 65 -15.28 -5.65 -3.47
CA LEU A 65 -14.89 -6.35 -2.23
C LEU A 65 -13.77 -7.36 -2.47
N TYR A 66 -13.84 -8.10 -3.59
CA TYR A 66 -12.80 -9.03 -3.97
C TYR A 66 -11.48 -8.32 -4.26
N ALA A 67 -11.52 -7.20 -4.98
CA ALA A 67 -10.32 -6.40 -5.24
C ALA A 67 -9.71 -5.84 -3.94
N GLU A 68 -10.54 -5.41 -3.00
CA GLU A 68 -10.08 -4.94 -1.69
C GLU A 68 -9.39 -6.05 -0.89
N ASP A 69 -9.93 -7.27 -0.88
CA ASP A 69 -9.32 -8.43 -0.21
C ASP A 69 -7.98 -8.83 -0.84
N VAL A 70 -7.86 -8.70 -2.16
CA VAL A 70 -6.60 -8.92 -2.88
C VAL A 70 -5.55 -7.89 -2.46
N VAL A 71 -5.89 -6.59 -2.49
CA VAL A 71 -4.98 -5.50 -2.06
C VAL A 71 -4.53 -5.70 -0.62
N PHE A 72 -5.46 -6.09 0.25
CA PHE A 72 -5.17 -6.39 1.65
C PHE A 72 -4.12 -7.50 1.79
N HIS A 73 -4.30 -8.63 1.09
CA HIS A 73 -3.35 -9.75 1.16
C HIS A 73 -1.99 -9.39 0.57
N VAL A 74 -1.95 -8.60 -0.50
CA VAL A 74 -0.69 -8.11 -1.09
C VAL A 74 0.09 -7.29 -0.07
N ALA A 75 -0.57 -6.37 0.63
CA ALA A 75 0.07 -5.50 1.62
C ALA A 75 0.65 -6.27 2.82
N VAL A 76 -0.07 -7.29 3.30
CA VAL A 76 0.39 -8.16 4.40
C VAL A 76 1.59 -9.01 3.95
N VAL A 77 1.52 -9.61 2.76
CA VAL A 77 2.53 -10.56 2.27
C VAL A 77 3.80 -9.88 1.76
N ALA A 78 3.70 -8.66 1.24
CA ALA A 78 4.83 -7.89 0.74
C ALA A 78 5.94 -7.83 1.78
N LYS A 79 7.19 -8.02 1.32
CA LYS A 79 8.36 -8.06 2.21
C LYS A 79 8.50 -6.78 3.02
N ASP A 80 8.42 -5.63 2.37
CA ASP A 80 8.56 -4.32 2.99
C ASP A 80 7.77 -3.24 2.22
N GLY A 81 7.79 -2.01 2.74
CA GLY A 81 7.13 -0.86 2.11
C GLY A 81 7.70 -0.48 0.74
N LYS A 82 8.99 -0.77 0.49
CA LYS A 82 9.57 -0.55 -0.84
C LYS A 82 8.95 -1.50 -1.83
N SER A 83 8.73 -2.77 -1.48
CA SER A 83 8.11 -3.76 -2.38
C SER A 83 6.72 -3.36 -2.88
N LEU A 84 5.97 -2.56 -2.12
CA LEU A 84 4.69 -2.01 -2.57
C LEU A 84 4.84 -0.96 -3.69
N TYR A 85 6.00 -0.29 -3.75
CA TYR A 85 6.26 0.89 -4.57
C TYR A 85 7.44 0.80 -5.59
N GLN A 86 8.42 -0.11 -5.41
CA GLN A 86 9.84 0.06 -5.78
C GLN A 86 10.19 0.51 -7.22
N PHE A 87 11.25 1.35 -7.31
CA PHE A 87 11.81 1.91 -8.54
C PHE A 87 13.36 1.88 -8.63
N TYR A 88 13.88 1.54 -9.81
CA TYR A 88 15.01 2.10 -10.61
C TYR A 88 15.31 1.24 -11.85
N SER A 89 14.67 0.08 -11.93
CA SER A 89 14.17 -0.52 -13.15
C SER A 89 12.99 -1.37 -12.67
N PHE A 90 11.78 -0.85 -12.87
CA PHE A 90 10.44 -1.45 -12.77
C PHE A 90 10.13 -2.58 -11.74
N LYS A 91 9.61 -2.25 -10.54
CA LYS A 91 8.80 -3.18 -9.73
C LYS A 91 7.73 -2.50 -8.87
N LYS A 92 6.55 -2.36 -9.45
CA LYS A 92 5.34 -1.91 -8.76
C LYS A 92 4.41 -3.10 -8.56
N LEU A 93 4.29 -3.61 -7.32
CA LEU A 93 3.16 -4.51 -7.00
C LEU A 93 1.87 -3.75 -7.26
N LEU A 94 1.69 -2.60 -6.60
CA LEU A 94 0.52 -1.74 -6.79
C LEU A 94 0.87 -0.43 -7.53
N GLY A 95 2.04 0.13 -7.28
CA GLY A 95 2.55 1.28 -8.03
C GLY A 95 1.70 2.53 -7.93
N ASN A 96 1.47 3.20 -9.07
CA ASN A 96 0.65 4.41 -9.10
C ASN A 96 -0.82 4.13 -8.79
N ALA A 97 -1.27 2.88 -8.78
CA ALA A 97 -2.61 2.56 -8.30
C ALA A 97 -2.78 2.94 -6.83
N ILE A 98 -1.68 2.98 -6.05
CA ILE A 98 -1.70 3.45 -4.67
C ILE A 98 -2.15 4.90 -4.57
N VAL A 99 -1.84 5.78 -5.52
CA VAL A 99 -2.31 7.18 -5.50
C VAL A 99 -3.56 7.41 -6.36
N SER A 100 -3.71 6.66 -7.45
CA SER A 100 -4.77 6.88 -8.46
C SER A 100 -6.03 6.04 -8.26
N ASN A 101 -5.94 4.84 -7.70
CA ASN A 101 -7.11 3.98 -7.46
C ASN A 101 -7.66 4.24 -6.04
N ARG A 102 -8.91 4.71 -5.98
CA ARG A 102 -9.61 5.03 -4.72
C ARG A 102 -9.75 3.81 -3.80
N ASN A 103 -10.00 2.62 -4.34
CA ASN A 103 -10.18 1.40 -3.56
C ASN A 103 -8.85 0.95 -2.95
N VAL A 104 -7.77 1.01 -3.73
CA VAL A 104 -6.41 0.72 -3.21
C VAL A 104 -6.05 1.68 -2.08
N LYS A 105 -6.24 3.00 -2.28
CA LYS A 105 -6.03 4.02 -1.24
C LYS A 105 -6.81 3.72 0.04
N ARG A 106 -8.11 3.47 -0.11
CA ARG A 106 -9.02 3.20 0.99
C ARG A 106 -8.61 1.94 1.75
N VAL A 107 -8.17 0.88 1.06
CA VAL A 107 -7.72 -0.33 1.75
C VAL A 107 -6.44 -0.03 2.53
N LEU A 108 -5.40 0.45 1.86
CA LEU A 108 -4.09 0.62 2.48
C LEU A 108 -4.11 1.65 3.61
N PHE A 109 -4.62 2.85 3.37
CA PHE A 109 -4.42 3.96 4.32
C PHE A 109 -5.61 4.22 5.24
N TYR A 110 -6.80 3.73 4.89
CA TYR A 110 -7.96 3.82 5.77
C TYR A 110 -8.21 2.49 6.49
N LYS A 111 -8.51 1.41 5.76
CA LYS A 111 -8.87 0.13 6.41
C LYS A 111 -7.72 -0.47 7.20
N MET A 112 -6.50 -0.50 6.65
CA MET A 112 -5.38 -1.16 7.31
C MET A 112 -4.71 -0.34 8.42
N LEU A 113 -4.90 0.99 8.44
CA LEU A 113 -4.34 1.84 9.49
C LEU A 113 -5.36 2.23 10.57
N LEU A 114 -6.66 2.28 10.24
CA LEU A 114 -7.70 2.77 11.15
C LEU A 114 -8.75 1.73 11.54
N VAL A 115 -9.05 0.74 10.69
CA VAL A 115 -10.22 -0.14 10.90
C VAL A 115 -9.83 -1.53 11.39
N LYS A 116 -8.68 -2.05 10.95
CA LYS A 116 -8.20 -3.38 11.30
C LYS A 116 -6.95 -3.29 12.16
N VAL A 117 -6.92 -4.08 13.24
CA VAL A 117 -5.73 -4.37 14.04
C VAL A 117 -4.98 -5.53 13.42
N PHE A 118 -3.66 -5.42 13.35
CA PHE A 118 -2.78 -6.48 12.89
C PHE A 118 -1.78 -6.85 13.96
N ASP A 119 -1.32 -8.10 13.93
CA ASP A 119 -0.20 -8.53 14.75
C ASP A 119 1.06 -7.71 14.43
N LEU A 120 1.83 -7.37 15.47
CA LEU A 120 3.08 -6.61 15.33
C LEU A 120 4.07 -7.26 14.33
N LYS A 121 4.04 -8.59 14.21
CA LYS A 121 4.87 -9.36 13.26
C LYS A 121 4.63 -8.98 11.80
N GLU A 122 3.44 -8.48 11.47
CA GLU A 122 3.08 -8.10 10.11
C GLU A 122 3.62 -6.72 9.73
N ALA A 123 3.97 -5.90 10.74
CA ALA A 123 4.59 -4.58 10.60
C ALA A 123 3.88 -3.67 9.58
N VAL A 124 2.55 -3.77 9.49
CA VAL A 124 1.75 -3.05 8.49
C VAL A 124 1.97 -1.54 8.51
N PRO A 125 1.92 -0.85 9.66
CA PRO A 125 2.15 0.60 9.68
C PRO A 125 3.54 1.00 9.20
N LEU A 126 4.57 0.22 9.56
CA LEU A 126 5.94 0.43 9.10
C LEU A 126 6.06 0.28 7.57
N LYS A 127 5.43 -0.75 6.99
CA LYS A 127 5.44 -0.97 5.53
C LYS A 127 4.75 0.18 4.81
N LEU A 128 3.57 0.60 5.27
CA LEU A 128 2.80 1.64 4.61
C LEU A 128 3.46 3.02 4.74
N SER A 129 4.04 3.32 5.90
CA SER A 129 4.83 4.52 6.12
C SER A 129 6.07 4.57 5.21
N ALA A 130 6.84 3.48 5.15
CA ALA A 130 7.97 3.36 4.24
C ALA A 130 7.55 3.48 2.76
N CYS A 131 6.38 2.94 2.38
CA CYS A 131 5.84 3.08 1.03
C CYS A 131 5.58 4.56 0.68
N LEU A 132 4.95 5.31 1.58
CA LEU A 132 4.67 6.74 1.37
C LEU A 132 5.94 7.58 1.33
N ASN A 133 6.90 7.32 2.23
CA ASN A 133 8.22 7.96 2.24
C ASN A 133 8.93 7.80 0.89
N VAL A 134 9.01 6.57 0.38
CA VAL A 134 9.70 6.29 -0.89
C VAL A 134 8.95 6.94 -2.06
N GLY A 135 7.61 7.00 -1.97
CA GLY A 135 6.75 7.78 -2.86
C GLY A 135 7.17 9.24 -2.95
N CYS A 136 7.12 9.94 -1.82
CA CYS A 136 7.47 11.35 -1.69
C CYS A 136 8.89 11.68 -2.16
N SER A 137 9.88 10.95 -1.65
CA SER A 137 11.29 11.24 -1.97
C SER A 137 11.60 11.09 -3.47
N TYR A 138 10.78 10.33 -4.21
CA TYR A 138 10.96 10.14 -5.64
C TYR A 138 10.34 11.26 -6.48
N GLU A 139 9.16 11.75 -6.11
CA GLU A 139 8.51 12.83 -6.88
C GLU A 139 9.29 14.13 -6.79
N GLN A 140 10.07 14.34 -5.72
CA GLN A 140 10.87 15.57 -5.49
C GLN A 140 10.02 16.86 -5.56
N GLU A 141 8.70 16.71 -5.45
CA GLU A 141 7.71 17.77 -5.43
C GLU A 141 6.95 17.67 -4.10
N ASP A 142 7.06 18.71 -3.27
CA ASP A 142 6.44 18.72 -1.93
C ASP A 142 4.90 18.62 -2.00
N ASP A 143 4.31 19.07 -3.11
CA ASP A 143 2.87 19.00 -3.41
C ASP A 143 2.49 17.86 -4.38
N GLY A 144 3.38 16.88 -4.58
CA GLY A 144 3.12 15.71 -5.42
C GLY A 144 1.98 14.83 -4.88
N PRO A 145 1.33 13.99 -5.72
CA PRO A 145 0.23 13.12 -5.29
C PRO A 145 0.64 12.13 -4.18
N TRP A 146 1.91 11.73 -4.08
CA TRP A 146 2.37 10.90 -2.96
C TRP A 146 2.48 11.69 -1.66
N CYS A 147 2.96 12.92 -1.71
CA CYS A 147 3.09 13.79 -0.54
C CYS A 147 1.77 14.34 -0.05
N THR A 148 0.84 14.61 -0.96
CA THR A 148 -0.56 14.86 -0.63
C THR A 148 -1.16 13.67 0.11
N LEU A 149 -1.01 12.45 -0.44
CA LEU A 149 -1.55 11.24 0.19
C LEU A 149 -0.92 10.96 1.57
N TYR A 150 0.37 11.24 1.73
CA TYR A 150 1.05 11.14 3.01
C TYR A 150 0.41 12.06 4.04
N THR A 151 0.31 13.35 3.70
CA THR A 151 -0.24 14.38 4.57
C THR A 151 -1.69 14.07 4.94
N GLU A 152 -2.51 13.69 3.96
CA GLU A 152 -3.89 13.22 4.20
C GLU A 152 -3.94 12.03 5.15
N THR A 153 -3.01 11.07 5.02
CA THR A 153 -2.97 9.88 5.88
C THR A 153 -2.64 10.26 7.33
N ILE A 154 -1.67 11.14 7.56
CA ILE A 154 -1.34 11.64 8.90
C ILE A 154 -2.54 12.38 9.51
N LEU A 155 -3.16 13.29 8.74
CA LEU A 155 -4.31 14.06 9.22
C LEU A 155 -5.50 13.15 9.58
N ASN A 156 -5.77 12.13 8.76
CA ASN A 156 -6.83 11.17 9.05
C ASN A 156 -6.56 10.36 10.32
N LEU A 157 -5.30 9.96 10.56
CA LEU A 157 -4.91 9.29 11.79
C LEU A 157 -5.00 10.20 13.00
N LEU A 158 -4.56 11.46 12.89
CA LEU A 158 -4.71 12.46 13.96
C LEU A 158 -6.18 12.70 14.32
N ASN A 159 -7.05 12.80 13.31
CA ASN A 159 -8.48 12.97 13.54
C ASN A 159 -9.08 11.75 14.26
N ALA A 160 -8.73 10.53 13.85
CA ALA A 160 -9.22 9.33 14.51
C ALA A 160 -8.65 9.16 15.94
N TRP A 161 -7.39 9.53 16.13
CA TRP A 161 -6.71 9.49 17.42
C TRP A 161 -7.31 10.47 18.43
N SER A 162 -7.68 11.67 17.97
CA SER A 162 -8.26 12.73 18.80
C SER A 162 -9.79 12.66 18.94
N ASP A 163 -10.46 11.76 18.21
CA ASP A 163 -11.91 11.59 18.28
C ASP A 163 -12.32 10.98 19.63
N GLY A 164 -13.07 11.76 20.43
CA GLY A 164 -13.59 11.33 21.73
C GLY A 164 -14.45 10.07 21.65
N VAL A 165 -15.15 9.82 20.54
CA VAL A 165 -15.94 8.59 20.35
C VAL A 165 -15.02 7.39 20.18
N HIS A 166 -13.96 7.53 19.38
CA HIS A 166 -12.96 6.48 19.21
C HIS A 166 -12.24 6.18 20.53
N LEU A 167 -11.85 7.22 21.27
CA LEU A 167 -11.18 7.06 22.58
C LEU A 167 -12.03 6.31 23.61
N VAL A 168 -13.35 6.49 23.59
CA VAL A 168 -14.26 5.87 24.55
C VAL A 168 -14.70 4.46 24.13
N HIS A 169 -14.84 4.19 22.83
CA HIS A 169 -15.47 2.97 22.34
C HIS A 169 -14.52 1.99 21.64
N ALA A 170 -13.31 2.40 21.25
CA ALA A 170 -12.34 1.50 20.65
C ALA A 170 -11.68 0.60 21.71
N SER A 171 -11.38 -0.65 21.33
CA SER A 171 -10.61 -1.56 22.17
C SER A 171 -9.22 -0.98 22.46
N ASP A 172 -8.61 -1.40 23.57
CA ASP A 172 -7.23 -1.00 23.90
C ASP A 172 -6.26 -1.39 22.77
N GLU A 173 -6.47 -2.55 22.16
CA GLU A 173 -5.68 -3.03 21.01
C GLU A 173 -5.80 -2.09 19.79
N GLN A 174 -7.01 -1.63 19.47
CA GLN A 174 -7.24 -0.71 18.35
C GLN A 174 -6.63 0.66 18.62
N ARG A 175 -6.74 1.17 19.84
CA ARG A 175 -6.11 2.43 20.25
C ARG A 175 -4.60 2.35 20.15
N TYR A 176 -4.00 1.31 20.75
CA TYR A 176 -2.57 1.06 20.67
C TYR A 176 -2.07 0.90 19.22
N TYR A 177 -2.85 0.25 18.37
CA TYR A 177 -2.50 0.10 16.96
C TYR A 177 -2.49 1.46 16.22
N VAL A 178 -3.50 2.29 16.44
CA VAL A 178 -3.59 3.64 15.85
C VAL A 178 -2.47 4.55 16.37
N ASP A 179 -2.16 4.49 17.67
CA ASP A 179 -1.03 5.21 18.29
C ASP A 179 0.28 4.87 17.57
N ASN A 180 0.57 3.57 17.42
CA ASN A 180 1.77 3.10 16.74
C ASN A 180 1.81 3.52 15.28
N ALA A 181 0.67 3.46 14.57
CA ALA A 181 0.60 3.86 13.18
C ALA A 181 0.88 5.36 13.00
N LEU A 182 0.28 6.19 13.84
CA LEU A 182 0.49 7.64 13.84
C LEU A 182 1.94 7.99 14.18
N LEU A 183 2.49 7.41 15.25
CA LEU A 183 3.89 7.65 15.65
C LEU A 183 4.87 7.24 14.55
N GLN A 184 4.63 6.10 13.90
CA GLN A 184 5.48 5.62 12.83
C GLN A 184 5.47 6.56 11.62
N LEU A 185 4.29 7.02 11.18
CA LEU A 185 4.15 7.95 10.06
C LEU A 185 4.76 9.32 10.36
N VAL A 186 4.57 9.85 11.57
CA VAL A 186 5.15 11.14 11.98
C VAL A 186 6.67 11.06 12.06
N LYS A 187 7.21 9.97 12.62
CA LYS A 187 8.65 9.71 12.68
C LYS A 187 9.27 9.68 11.29
N ASP A 188 8.60 8.99 10.37
CA ASP A 188 9.08 8.79 9.01
C ASP A 188 8.94 10.05 8.15
N ALA A 189 7.91 10.88 8.38
CA ALA A 189 7.72 12.16 7.70
C ALA A 189 8.84 13.16 8.00
N LYS A 190 9.42 13.14 9.21
CA LYS A 190 10.60 13.97 9.57
C LYS A 190 11.78 13.73 8.62
N LEU A 191 11.94 12.51 8.12
CA LEU A 191 13.02 12.15 7.18
C LEU A 191 12.80 12.71 5.78
N VAL A 192 11.57 13.04 5.42
CA VAL A 192 11.19 13.56 4.09
C VAL A 192 11.19 15.08 4.08
N TYR A 193 10.64 15.70 5.12
CA TYR A 193 10.39 17.14 5.15
C TYR A 193 11.43 17.97 5.93
N ASN A 194 12.48 17.36 6.51
CA ASN A 194 13.47 18.05 7.35
C ASN A 194 12.84 18.98 8.40
N PHE A 195 11.76 18.54 9.06
CA PHE A 195 11.16 19.30 10.16
C PHE A 195 12.19 19.51 11.28
N ASN A 196 12.45 20.77 11.63
CA ASN A 196 13.26 21.09 12.81
C ASN A 196 12.45 20.70 14.06
N GLU A 197 13.13 20.24 15.13
CA GLU A 197 12.48 19.82 16.39
C GLU A 197 11.59 20.89 17.02
N THR A 198 11.71 22.15 16.59
CA THR A 198 10.93 23.30 17.04
C THR A 198 9.53 23.39 16.45
N ASP A 199 9.22 22.67 15.37
CA ASP A 199 7.93 22.76 14.67
C ASP A 199 6.88 21.78 15.23
N PHE A 200 7.28 20.89 16.13
CA PHE A 200 6.34 20.07 16.89
C PHE A 200 5.95 20.82 18.17
N PRO A 201 4.66 21.13 18.40
CA PRO A 201 4.24 21.50 19.74
C PRO A 201 4.66 20.35 20.69
N ALA A 202 5.22 20.71 21.84
CA ALA A 202 5.87 19.84 22.83
C ALA A 202 5.01 18.68 23.40
N VAL A 203 3.88 18.37 22.78
CA VAL A 203 2.92 17.32 23.14
C VAL A 203 3.42 15.92 22.76
N PHE A 204 4.37 15.77 21.84
CA PHE A 204 4.91 14.46 21.42
C PHE A 204 6.18 14.01 22.18
N LEU A 205 6.61 14.76 23.20
CA LEU A 205 7.78 14.42 24.03
C LEU A 205 7.45 13.69 25.34
N PHE A 206 6.25 13.11 25.47
CA PHE A 206 5.97 12.19 26.58
C PHE A 206 5.99 10.74 26.12
N SER A 207 7.13 10.12 26.39
CA SER A 207 7.35 8.69 26.48
C SER A 207 6.46 8.02 27.53
N VAL A 208 5.86 6.88 27.17
CA VAL A 208 5.97 5.60 27.91
C VAL A 208 6.06 4.47 26.88
#